data_AF-A0A4U6UYK6-F1
#
_entry.id   AF-A0A4U6UYK6-F1
#
_cell.length_a   1.000
_cell.length_b   1.000
_cell.length_c   1.000
_cell.angle_alpha   90.00
_cell.angle_beta   90.00
_cell.angle_gamma   90.00
#
_symmetry.space_group_name_H-M   'P 1'
#
loop_
_entity.id
_entity.type
_entity.pdbx_description
1 polymer ?
#
loop_
_entity_poly.entity_id
_entity_poly.type
_entity_poly.pdbx_seq_one_letter_code
_entity_poly.pdbx_strand_id
1 'polypeptide(L)'
;MKLAINVGQSLDYREAYDIAAARAVAELKVLAEYCLPLVRVGGLFIAAKGHDPHEEIKDAKSAVQKLGASMLELCNAESMGPHGHRTAVIYFKERATPKKYPRLPGTPSKMPL
;
A
#
# COMPACT_ATOMS: atom_id res chain seq x y z
N MET A 1 -1.17 6.02 -11.43
CA MET A 1 -2.04 5.57 -10.31
C MET A 1 -3.55 5.72 -10.55
N LYS A 2 -4.03 6.52 -11.53
CA LYS A 2 -5.48 6.63 -11.84
C LYS A 2 -6.17 5.30 -12.20
N LEU A 3 -5.43 4.27 -12.64
CA LEU A 3 -5.97 2.93 -12.92
C LEU A 3 -6.35 2.12 -11.67
N ALA A 4 -5.58 2.20 -10.58
CA ALA A 4 -5.72 1.27 -9.44
C ALA A 4 -7.09 1.38 -8.73
N ILE A 5 -7.72 2.56 -8.77
CA ILE A 5 -8.98 2.84 -8.06
C ILE A 5 -10.17 2.19 -8.77
N ASN A 6 -10.24 2.33 -10.10
CA ASN A 6 -11.29 1.69 -10.90
C ASN A 6 -11.16 0.16 -10.84
N VAL A 7 -9.92 -0.34 -10.78
CA VAL A 7 -9.61 -1.76 -10.71
C VAL A 7 -9.93 -2.33 -9.31
N GLY A 8 -9.62 -1.61 -8.22
CA GLY A 8 -9.86 -2.10 -6.84
C GLY A 8 -11.34 -2.19 -6.42
N GLN A 9 -12.25 -1.51 -7.12
CA GLN A 9 -13.71 -1.67 -6.96
C GLN A 9 -14.29 -2.70 -7.94
N SER A 10 -13.58 -3.04 -9.01
CA SER A 10 -14.03 -4.07 -9.96
C SER A 10 -13.89 -5.46 -9.35
N LEU A 11 -14.94 -6.27 -9.50
CA LEU A 11 -14.97 -7.65 -8.99
C LEU A 11 -13.86 -8.52 -9.61
N ASP A 12 -13.47 -8.25 -10.85
CA ASP A 12 -12.49 -9.06 -11.58
C ASP A 12 -11.07 -8.93 -11.05
N TYR A 13 -10.79 -7.85 -10.32
CA TYR A 13 -9.43 -7.50 -9.88
C TYR A 13 -9.30 -7.30 -8.37
N ARG A 14 -10.43 -7.18 -7.67
CA ARG A 14 -10.46 -7.07 -6.22
C ARG A 14 -9.96 -8.35 -5.59
N GLU A 15 -8.94 -8.23 -4.74
CA GLU A 15 -8.36 -9.33 -3.98
C GLU A 15 -7.95 -10.53 -4.86
N ALA A 16 -7.54 -10.26 -6.09
CA ALA A 16 -7.19 -11.26 -7.10
C ALA A 16 -5.67 -11.50 -7.23
N TYR A 17 -4.84 -10.67 -6.60
CA TYR A 17 -3.39 -10.70 -6.78
C TYR A 17 -2.66 -11.19 -5.53
N ASP A 18 -1.60 -11.97 -5.74
CA ASP A 18 -0.69 -12.39 -4.66
C ASP A 18 0.09 -11.22 -4.07
N ILE A 19 0.57 -10.32 -4.93
CA ILE A 19 1.46 -9.23 -4.55
C ILE A 19 1.07 -7.95 -5.28
N ALA A 20 0.99 -6.85 -4.54
CA ALA A 20 0.95 -5.50 -5.10
C ALA A 20 2.21 -4.72 -4.68
N ALA A 21 2.93 -4.16 -5.64
CA ALA A 21 4.10 -3.32 -5.38
C ALA A 21 3.87 -1.88 -5.85
N ALA A 22 4.33 -0.90 -5.06
CA ALA A 22 4.22 0.52 -5.40
C ALA A 22 5.53 1.27 -5.11
N ARG A 23 5.95 2.15 -6.03
CA ARG A 23 7.16 2.99 -5.91
C ARG A 23 6.89 4.43 -6.30
N ALA A 24 7.32 5.38 -5.47
CA ALA A 24 7.46 6.81 -5.79
C ALA A 24 6.16 7.56 -6.18
N VAL A 25 4.99 7.22 -5.60
CA VAL A 25 3.70 7.82 -6.02
C VAL A 25 2.96 8.62 -4.95
N ALA A 26 3.02 8.26 -3.66
CA ALA A 26 2.27 8.93 -2.60
C ALA A 26 2.74 8.53 -1.18
N GLU A 27 2.15 9.16 -0.16
CA GLU A 27 2.22 8.74 1.24
C GLU A 27 1.76 7.28 1.41
N LEU A 28 2.34 6.57 2.38
CA LEU A 28 2.11 5.15 2.60
C LEU A 28 0.63 4.77 2.82
N LYS A 29 -0.13 5.58 3.57
CA LYS A 29 -1.58 5.43 3.78
C LYS A 29 -2.39 5.51 2.48
N VAL A 30 -1.96 6.36 1.56
CA VAL A 30 -2.60 6.50 0.24
C VAL A 30 -2.28 5.30 -0.64
N LEU A 31 -1.01 4.88 -0.66
CA LEU A 31 -0.59 3.66 -1.38
C LEU A 31 -1.35 2.42 -0.87
N ALA A 32 -1.50 2.30 0.45
CA ALA A 32 -2.21 1.20 1.08
C ALA A 32 -3.68 1.14 0.60
N GLU A 33 -4.38 2.27 0.54
CA GLU A 33 -5.77 2.30 0.08
C GLU A 33 -5.90 1.92 -1.40
N TYR A 34 -4.89 2.19 -2.22
CA TYR A 34 -4.90 1.78 -3.63
C TYR A 34 -4.51 0.33 -3.86
N CYS A 35 -3.55 -0.19 -3.08
CA CYS A 35 -2.97 -1.51 -3.32
C CYS A 35 -3.67 -2.62 -2.57
N LEU A 36 -4.02 -2.43 -1.29
CA LEU A 36 -4.60 -3.49 -0.46
C LEU A 36 -5.93 -4.05 -0.97
N PRO A 37 -6.85 -3.28 -1.60
CA PRO A 37 -8.05 -3.85 -2.20
C PRO A 37 -7.78 -4.83 -3.36
N LEU A 38 -6.59 -4.81 -3.97
CA LEU A 38 -6.19 -5.71 -5.06
C LEU A 38 -5.56 -7.00 -4.55
N VAL A 39 -5.00 -6.98 -3.34
CA VAL A 39 -4.23 -8.08 -2.77
C VAL A 39 -5.17 -9.08 -2.09
N ARG A 40 -5.06 -10.36 -2.45
CA ARG A 40 -5.83 -11.45 -1.82
C ARG A 40 -5.47 -11.60 -0.35
N VAL A 41 -6.37 -12.15 0.45
CA VAL A 41 -6.04 -12.56 1.83
C VAL A 41 -4.92 -13.62 1.77
N GLY A 42 -3.88 -13.42 2.58
CA GLY A 42 -2.63 -14.18 2.52
C GLY A 42 -1.57 -13.62 1.56
N GLY A 43 -1.89 -12.58 0.80
CA GLY A 43 -0.95 -11.91 -0.11
C GLY A 43 -0.16 -10.77 0.55
N LEU A 44 0.67 -10.11 -0.25
CA LEU A 44 1.60 -9.05 0.19
C LEU A 44 1.36 -7.71 -0.50
N PHE A 45 1.50 -6.63 0.25
CA PHE A 45 1.66 -5.28 -0.28
C PHE A 45 3.05 -4.76 0.05
N ILE A 46 3.80 -4.36 -0.99
CA ILE A 46 5.18 -3.90 -0.88
C ILE A 46 5.29 -2.45 -1.33
N ALA A 47 5.70 -1.56 -0.42
CA ALA A 47 5.89 -0.15 -0.69
C ALA A 47 7.38 0.21 -0.70
N ALA A 48 7.90 0.60 -1.86
CA ALA A 48 9.26 1.12 -1.99
C ALA A 48 9.31 2.59 -1.55
N LYS A 49 10.12 2.87 -0.54
CA LYS A 49 10.27 4.15 0.16
C LYS A 49 11.72 4.65 0.15
N GLY A 50 11.90 5.86 0.70
CA GLY A 50 13.20 6.51 0.86
C GLY A 50 14.08 5.85 1.93
N HIS A 51 15.05 6.59 2.44
CA HIS A 51 16.00 6.12 3.45
C HIS A 51 15.35 5.91 4.83
N ASP A 52 14.40 6.75 5.22
CA ASP A 52 13.77 6.73 6.55
C ASP A 52 12.24 6.77 6.43
N PRO A 53 11.56 5.61 6.41
CA PRO A 53 10.11 5.53 6.31
C PRO A 53 9.39 5.51 7.67
N HIS A 54 10.08 5.67 8.79
CA HIS A 54 9.51 5.35 10.11
C HIS A 54 8.27 6.18 10.48
N GLU A 55 8.30 7.50 10.24
CA GLU A 55 7.12 8.35 10.48
C GLU A 55 5.98 8.03 9.51
N GLU A 56 6.26 7.76 8.23
CA GLU A 56 5.22 7.32 7.27
C GLU A 56 4.56 6.00 7.69
N ILE A 57 5.34 5.05 8.23
CA ILE A 57 4.84 3.77 8.74
C ILE A 57 3.92 3.99 9.93
N LYS A 58 4.33 4.85 10.86
CA LYS A 58 3.56 5.20 12.06
C LYS A 58 2.23 5.85 11.67
N ASP A 59 2.26 6.83 10.77
CA ASP A 59 1.08 7.54 10.29
C ASP A 59 0.11 6.63 9.53
N ALA A 60 0.64 5.67 8.76
CA ALA A 60 -0.18 4.75 7.98
C ALA A 60 -0.71 3.55 8.77
N LYS A 61 -0.24 3.31 10.00
CA LYS A 61 -0.59 2.12 10.79
C LYS A 61 -2.11 1.91 10.91
N SER A 62 -2.84 2.97 11.26
CA SER A 62 -4.31 2.93 11.40
C SER A 62 -5.01 2.65 10.06
N ALA A 63 -4.54 3.29 8.98
CA ALA A 63 -5.08 3.09 7.63
C ALA A 63 -4.88 1.65 7.15
N VAL A 64 -3.68 1.11 7.30
CA VAL A 64 -3.34 -0.27 6.89
C VAL A 64 -4.15 -1.30 7.67
N GLN A 65 -4.27 -1.14 8.99
CA GLN A 65 -5.13 -1.99 9.81
C GLN A 65 -6.58 -1.95 9.36
N LYS A 66 -7.12 -0.76 9.09
CA LYS A 66 -8.49 -0.56 8.58
C LYS A 66 -8.73 -1.22 7.23
N LEU A 67 -7.70 -1.34 6.40
CA LEU A 67 -7.72 -1.99 5.10
C LEU A 67 -7.44 -3.50 5.14
N GLY A 68 -7.14 -4.04 6.32
CA GLY A 68 -7.06 -5.48 6.56
C GLY A 68 -5.66 -6.06 6.48
N ALA A 69 -4.62 -5.24 6.66
CA ALA A 69 -3.25 -5.70 6.66
C ALA A 69 -2.48 -5.20 7.89
N SER A 70 -1.33 -5.83 8.14
CA SER A 70 -0.37 -5.48 9.19
C SER A 70 1.04 -5.44 8.61
N MET A 71 1.94 -4.70 9.26
CA MET A 71 3.34 -4.63 8.81
C MET A 71 4.02 -5.96 9.11
N LEU A 72 4.60 -6.56 8.08
CA LEU A 72 5.36 -7.80 8.18
C LEU A 72 6.85 -7.50 8.39
N GLU A 73 7.42 -6.62 7.57
CA GLU A 73 8.86 -6.38 7.56
C GLU A 73 9.21 -4.99 7.00
N LEU A 74 10.33 -4.45 7.45
CA LEU A 74 11.00 -3.29 6.87
C LEU A 74 12.38 -3.72 6.38
N CYS A 75 12.56 -3.81 5.07
CA CYS A 75 13.83 -4.21 4.47
C CYS A 75 14.62 -2.99 4.00
N ASN A 76 15.91 -2.93 4.32
CA ASN A 76 16.83 -1.97 3.73
C ASN A 76 17.30 -2.48 2.37
N ALA A 77 17.29 -1.61 1.37
CA ALA A 77 17.77 -1.88 0.02
C ALA A 77 18.88 -0.89 -0.31
N GLU A 78 20.08 -1.41 -0.55
CA GLU A 78 21.18 -0.63 -1.07
C GLU A 78 20.89 -0.24 -2.52
N SER A 79 21.07 1.04 -2.83
CA SER A 79 20.88 1.55 -4.18
C SER A 79 22.16 2.24 -4.63
N MET A 80 22.74 1.77 -5.74
CA MET A 80 23.90 2.39 -6.39
C MET A 80 23.59 3.76 -7.02
N GLY A 81 22.38 4.30 -6.82
CA GLY A 81 21.97 5.62 -7.28
C GLY A 81 22.34 6.74 -6.30
N PRO A 82 22.23 8.01 -6.72
CA PRO A 82 22.72 9.17 -5.97
C PRO A 82 22.07 9.41 -4.59
N HIS A 83 21.01 8.66 -4.26
CA HIS A 83 20.30 8.75 -2.98
C HIS A 83 20.57 7.57 -2.03
N GLY A 84 21.46 6.63 -2.41
CA GLY A 84 22.16 5.66 -1.56
C GLY A 84 21.33 4.58 -0.84
N HIS A 85 20.30 4.97 -0.10
CA HIS A 85 19.50 4.07 0.73
C HIS A 85 18.02 4.15 0.35
N ARG A 86 17.44 2.97 0.10
CA ARG A 86 16.01 2.78 -0.10
C ARG A 86 15.51 1.78 0.91
N THR A 87 14.22 1.80 1.18
CA THR A 87 13.58 0.79 2.02
C THR A 87 12.40 0.19 1.29
N ALA A 88 12.11 -1.08 1.56
CA ALA A 88 10.85 -1.72 1.19
C ALA A 88 10.06 -1.99 2.48
N VAL A 89 8.85 -1.42 2.56
CA VAL A 89 7.92 -1.72 3.65
C VAL A 89 6.96 -2.80 3.17
N ILE A 90 6.96 -3.95 3.85
CA ILE A 90 6.17 -5.12 3.48
C ILE A 90 5.00 -5.26 4.44
N TYR A 91 3.81 -5.41 3.89
CA TYR A 91 2.56 -5.61 4.60
C TYR A 91 1.93 -6.96 4.23
N PHE A 92 1.42 -7.68 5.22
CA PHE A 92 0.70 -8.93 5.03
C PHE A 92 -0.81 -8.72 5.10
N LYS A 93 -1.55 -9.25 4.12
CA LYS A 93 -3.01 -9.11 4.03
C LYS A 93 -3.70 -10.18 4.88
N GLU A 94 -4.05 -9.83 6.11
CA GLU A 94 -4.65 -10.73 7.10
C GLU A 94 -6.16 -10.97 6.87
N ARG A 95 -6.88 -9.96 6.39
CA ARG A 95 -8.34 -9.99 6.28
C ARG A 95 -8.84 -9.19 5.09
N ALA A 96 -10.03 -9.53 4.61
CA ALA A 96 -10.63 -8.86 3.46
C ALA A 96 -10.75 -7.35 3.68
N THR A 97 -10.45 -6.56 2.64
CA THR A 97 -10.61 -5.11 2.68
C THR A 97 -12.11 -4.75 2.65
N PRO A 98 -12.62 -3.85 3.52
CA PRO A 98 -14.02 -3.43 3.48
C PRO A 98 -14.44 -2.89 2.10
N LYS A 99 -15.67 -3.20 1.66
CA LYS A 99 -16.20 -2.83 0.32
C LYS A 99 -16.16 -1.33 0.01
N LYS A 100 -16.22 -0.48 1.04
CA LYS A 100 -16.10 0.99 0.90
C LYS A 100 -14.73 1.47 0.42
N TYR A 101 -13.73 0.59 0.36
CA TYR A 101 -12.38 0.90 -0.11
C TYR A 101 -12.06 0.14 -1.40
N PRO A 102 -11.33 0.76 -2.36
CA PRO A 102 -10.81 2.13 -2.29
C PRO A 102 -11.95 3.17 -2.37
N ARG A 103 -11.77 4.33 -1.72
CA ARG A 103 -12.71 5.46 -1.88
C ARG A 103 -12.63 6.01 -3.31
N LEU A 104 -13.57 6.89 -3.65
CA LEU A 104 -13.69 7.51 -4.97
C LEU A 104 -12.35 8.10 -5.47
N PRO A 105 -12.12 8.11 -6.79
CA PRO A 105 -10.91 8.67 -7.39
C PRO A 105 -10.57 10.07 -6.85
N GLY A 106 -9.33 10.25 -6.40
CA GLY A 106 -8.84 11.50 -5.83
C GLY A 106 -9.14 11.71 -4.34
N THR A 107 -10.10 11.01 -3.73
CA THR A 107 -10.36 11.09 -2.29
C THR A 107 -9.15 10.62 -1.46
N PRO A 108 -8.49 9.49 -1.76
CA PRO A 108 -7.36 9.03 -0.95
C PRO A 108 -6.17 10.01 -0.97
N SER A 109 -5.92 10.70 -2.09
CA SER A 109 -4.87 11.71 -2.17
C SER A 109 -5.23 13.04 -1.49
N LYS A 110 -6.51 13.45 -1.53
CA LYS A 110 -6.97 14.72 -0.93
C LYS A 110 -7.24 14.61 0.57
N MET A 111 -7.73 13.45 1.01
CA MET A 111 -8.09 13.17 2.40
C MET A 111 -7.57 11.77 2.77
N PRO A 112 -6.25 11.63 3.02
CA PRO A 112 -5.66 10.37 3.43
C PRO A 112 -6.29 9.81 4.71
N LEU A 113 -6.28 8.48 4.84
CA LEU A 113 -6.84 7.75 5.99
C LEU A 113 -6.03 7.90 7.29
#